data_AF-A0AAV9D5I0-F1
#
_entry.id   AF-A0AAV9D5I0-F1
#
_cell.length_a   1.000
_cell.length_b   1.000
_cell.length_c   1.000
_cell.angle_alpha   90.00
_cell.angle_beta   90.00
_cell.angle_gamma   90.00
#
_symmetry.space_group_name_H-M   'P 1'
#
loop_
_entity.id
_entity.type
_entity.pdbx_description
1 polymer ?
#
loop_
_entity_poly.entity_id
_entity_poly.type
_entity_poly.pdbx_seq_one_letter_code
_entity_poly.pdbx_strand_id
1 'polypeptide(L)'
;MVGIFVTIWVRRELVQHIGHLRISCVGRGIMGCLGNKTSFCFVCSHLASGEKEGDELRRNSDVIEILKNTQFPKICKTPNRRIPEKILGHDRIIWLGDLNYRIALSYLETRNHLENDDWDALLEKDQLKIEREAGRVFKGWKEGKIYFAPTYKYSNNSDSYSGETVTSKKKRRTPAWCDRILWHGDGIAQLSYIRGESRFSDHRPVCAVFMVEVGVSDGRLKKGMSTPNMKVGVEELLPPSTSYYPIETMQYNSHWIQIFIGTTRGGGGGGHGNKCPKNDNFDSEPT
;
A
#
# COMPACT_ATOMS: atom_id res chain seq x y z
N MET A 1 20.76 -3.12 -0.97
CA MET A 1 19.45 -3.29 -0.31
C MET A 1 19.59 -4.36 0.76
N VAL A 2 19.39 -4.02 2.04
CA VAL A 2 19.44 -4.97 3.17
C VAL A 2 18.21 -4.68 4.04
N GLY A 3 17.47 -5.71 4.46
CA GLY A 3 16.31 -5.56 5.35
C GLY A 3 14.98 -5.12 4.71
N ILE A 4 14.89 -5.02 3.38
CA ILE A 4 13.59 -4.92 2.68
C ILE A 4 13.20 -6.32 2.20
N PHE A 5 11.97 -6.75 2.52
CA PHE A 5 11.39 -8.01 2.10
C PHE A 5 9.91 -7.82 1.77
N VAL A 6 9.41 -8.52 0.76
CA VAL A 6 8.00 -8.53 0.37
C VAL A 6 7.61 -9.94 -0.03
N THR A 7 6.42 -10.38 0.39
CA THR A 7 5.83 -11.66 -0.02
C THR A 7 4.41 -11.43 -0.49
N ILE A 8 3.98 -12.21 -1.49
CA ILE A 8 2.63 -12.19 -2.03
C ILE A 8 2.08 -13.60 -1.85
N TRP A 9 1.05 -13.72 -1.01
CA TRP A 9 0.38 -14.98 -0.72
C TRP A 9 -0.96 -15.01 -1.44
N VAL A 10 -1.34 -16.18 -1.98
CA VAL A 10 -2.47 -16.32 -2.89
C VAL A 10 -3.24 -17.58 -2.52
N ARG A 11 -4.59 -17.49 -2.46
CA ARG A 11 -5.47 -18.66 -2.29
C ARG A 11 -5.25 -19.65 -3.44
N ARG A 12 -5.17 -20.96 -3.15
CA ARG A 12 -4.72 -22.01 -4.10
C ARG A 12 -5.51 -22.00 -5.41
N GLU A 13 -6.82 -21.81 -5.29
CA GLU A 13 -7.80 -21.68 -6.37
C GLU A 13 -7.57 -20.45 -7.28
N LEU A 14 -6.96 -19.37 -6.78
CA LEU A 14 -6.64 -18.19 -7.57
C LEU A 14 -5.31 -18.33 -8.36
N VAL A 15 -4.46 -19.29 -8.01
CA VAL A 15 -3.13 -19.48 -8.64
C VAL A 15 -3.24 -19.70 -10.15
N GLN A 16 -4.24 -20.46 -10.62
CA GLN A 16 -4.48 -20.70 -12.05
C GLN A 16 -4.84 -19.43 -12.85
N HIS A 17 -5.32 -18.38 -12.17
CA HIS A 17 -5.67 -17.11 -12.79
C HIS A 17 -4.47 -16.15 -12.88
N ILE A 18 -3.40 -16.39 -12.11
CA ILE A 18 -2.19 -15.57 -12.12
C ILE A 18 -1.28 -15.93 -13.30
N GLY A 19 -0.69 -14.89 -13.89
CA GLY A 19 0.40 -14.96 -14.85
C GLY A 19 1.17 -13.65 -14.84
N HIS A 20 2.26 -13.56 -15.61
CA HIS A 20 3.10 -12.37 -15.72
C HIS A 20 3.67 -11.86 -14.38
N LEU A 21 3.87 -12.77 -13.41
CA LEU A 21 4.61 -12.46 -12.17
C LEU A 21 6.00 -11.94 -12.54
N ARG A 22 6.31 -10.72 -12.14
CA ARG A 22 7.60 -10.07 -12.40
C ARG A 22 8.09 -9.38 -11.13
N ILE A 23 9.24 -9.82 -10.64
CA ILE A 23 9.94 -9.14 -9.56
C ILE A 23 10.89 -8.13 -10.21
N SER A 24 10.84 -6.89 -9.74
CA SER A 24 11.83 -5.87 -10.05
C SER A 24 12.23 -5.18 -8.76
N CYS A 25 13.32 -5.65 -8.16
CA CYS A 25 14.05 -4.87 -7.17
C CYS A 25 14.86 -3.80 -7.90
N VAL A 26 15.39 -2.82 -7.18
CA VAL A 26 16.56 -2.06 -7.66
C VAL A 26 17.80 -2.96 -7.47
N GLY A 27 17.84 -4.02 -8.31
CA GLY A 27 18.63 -5.25 -8.23
C GLY A 27 18.01 -6.30 -9.19
N ARG A 28 18.82 -7.03 -9.98
CA ARG A 28 18.43 -7.46 -11.34
C ARG A 28 17.66 -8.80 -11.49
N GLY A 29 16.49 -8.77 -12.15
CA GLY A 29 15.96 -9.83 -13.06
C GLY A 29 15.12 -11.01 -12.47
N ILE A 30 14.41 -11.91 -13.21
CA ILE A 30 13.87 -12.01 -14.61
C ILE A 30 12.64 -13.01 -14.62
N MET A 31 11.73 -12.98 -15.63
CA MET A 31 10.95 -14.12 -16.24
C MET A 31 9.41 -14.25 -15.99
N GLY A 32 8.58 -14.62 -17.00
CA GLY A 32 7.19 -15.18 -16.82
C GLY A 32 5.98 -14.68 -17.67
N CYS A 33 5.04 -15.57 -18.02
CA CYS A 33 3.81 -15.32 -18.86
C CYS A 33 2.48 -15.57 -18.06
N LEU A 34 1.22 -15.27 -18.46
CA LEU A 34 0.59 -14.84 -19.74
C LEU A 34 -0.77 -14.10 -19.51
N GLY A 35 -1.14 -13.08 -20.33
CA GLY A 35 -2.56 -12.69 -20.61
C GLY A 35 -2.97 -11.19 -20.54
N ASN A 36 -4.07 -10.82 -21.23
CA ASN A 36 -4.78 -9.54 -21.04
C ASN A 36 -5.70 -9.67 -19.80
N LYS A 37 -5.23 -9.20 -18.65
CA LYS A 37 -5.90 -9.27 -17.34
C LYS A 37 -5.55 -8.00 -16.56
N THR A 38 -6.38 -7.62 -15.58
CA THR A 38 -6.04 -6.54 -14.64
C THR A 38 -4.66 -6.77 -14.03
N SER A 39 -3.77 -5.81 -14.22
CA SER A 39 -2.37 -5.89 -13.86
C SER A 39 -2.11 -5.27 -12.49
N PHE A 40 -1.44 -6.04 -11.64
CA PHE A 40 -1.10 -5.63 -10.27
C PHE A 40 0.37 -5.28 -10.15
N CYS A 41 0.68 -4.23 -9.39
CA CYS A 41 2.04 -3.85 -9.01
C CYS A 41 2.12 -3.58 -7.52
N PHE A 42 3.00 -4.29 -6.83
CA PHE A 42 3.29 -4.10 -5.40
C PHE A 42 4.68 -3.49 -5.25
N VAL A 43 4.76 -2.34 -4.60
CA VAL A 43 6.03 -1.64 -4.33
C VAL A 43 6.27 -1.68 -2.82
N CYS A 44 7.42 -2.20 -2.39
CA CYS A 44 7.84 -2.17 -0.98
C CYS A 44 9.12 -1.34 -0.88
N SER A 45 9.10 -0.25 -0.11
CA SER A 45 10.23 0.68 0.01
C SER A 45 10.58 1.00 1.46
N HIS A 46 11.84 1.36 1.68
CA HIS A 46 12.36 1.95 2.91
C HIS A 46 13.09 3.23 2.50
N LEU A 47 12.45 4.38 2.69
CA LEU A 47 12.93 5.69 2.19
C LEU A 47 13.89 6.38 3.18
N ALA A 48 14.53 7.46 2.75
CA ALA A 48 15.51 8.23 3.54
C ALA A 48 15.01 8.60 4.95
N SER A 49 15.62 7.96 5.96
CA SER A 49 15.36 8.26 7.37
C SER A 49 15.95 9.61 7.77
N GLY A 50 15.17 10.44 8.47
CA GLY A 50 15.62 11.76 8.87
C GLY A 50 14.61 12.52 9.72
N GLU A 51 15.08 13.56 10.41
CA GLU A 51 14.31 14.49 11.27
C GLU A 51 14.93 15.90 11.27
N LYS A 52 15.73 16.22 10.25
CA LYS A 52 16.10 17.59 9.94
C LYS A 52 15.09 18.14 8.93
N GLU A 53 14.87 19.43 9.00
CA GLU A 53 14.24 20.18 7.91
C GLU A 53 14.98 19.88 6.58
N GLY A 54 14.22 19.62 5.50
CA GLY A 54 14.73 19.17 4.21
C GLY A 54 14.91 17.65 4.07
N ASP A 55 14.71 16.83 5.11
CA ASP A 55 14.79 15.36 4.98
C ASP A 55 13.58 14.78 4.20
N GLU A 56 12.43 15.45 4.22
CA GLU A 56 11.26 15.13 3.39
C GLU A 56 11.52 15.32 1.89
N LEU A 57 12.34 16.31 1.51
CA LEU A 57 12.75 16.49 0.12
C LEU A 57 13.62 15.32 -0.39
N ARG A 58 14.38 14.67 0.51
CA ARG A 58 15.11 13.42 0.20
C ARG A 58 14.14 12.27 -0.07
N ARG A 59 13.13 12.09 0.80
CA ARG A 59 12.08 11.06 0.62
C ARG A 59 11.26 11.27 -0.65
N ASN A 60 10.93 12.51 -0.99
CA ASN A 60 10.29 12.85 -2.27
C ASN A 60 11.17 12.45 -3.46
N SER A 61 12.47 12.72 -3.38
CA SER A 61 13.44 12.37 -4.41
C SER A 61 13.55 10.85 -4.57
N ASP A 62 13.62 10.09 -3.46
CA ASP A 62 13.59 8.62 -3.49
C ASP A 62 12.34 8.09 -4.22
N VAL A 63 11.15 8.62 -3.94
CA VAL A 63 9.89 8.21 -4.59
C VAL A 63 9.92 8.52 -6.09
N ILE A 64 10.38 9.71 -6.48
CA ILE A 64 10.53 10.12 -7.89
C ILE A 64 11.52 9.20 -8.61
N GLU A 65 12.65 8.87 -7.99
CA GLU A 65 13.65 7.95 -8.54
C GLU A 65 13.12 6.52 -8.65
N ILE A 66 12.41 6.00 -7.65
CA ILE A 66 11.79 4.66 -7.71
C ILE A 66 10.77 4.62 -8.86
N LEU A 67 9.90 5.64 -9.01
CA LEU A 67 8.93 5.73 -10.10
C LEU A 67 9.59 5.80 -11.49
N LYS A 68 10.64 6.61 -11.62
CA LYS A 68 11.37 6.85 -12.87
C LYS A 68 12.24 5.65 -13.27
N ASN A 69 13.02 5.11 -12.34
CA ASN A 69 14.09 4.16 -12.60
C ASN A 69 13.61 2.71 -12.55
N THR A 70 12.55 2.38 -11.80
CA THR A 70 11.96 1.03 -11.84
C THR A 70 11.50 0.71 -13.25
N GLN A 71 11.94 -0.44 -13.75
CA GLN A 71 11.60 -0.96 -15.07
C GLN A 71 11.35 -2.46 -14.90
N PHE A 72 10.23 -2.95 -15.43
CA PHE A 72 9.97 -4.37 -15.49
C PHE A 72 10.55 -4.97 -16.78
N PRO A 73 11.09 -6.20 -16.76
CA PRO A 73 11.63 -6.83 -17.97
C PRO A 73 10.58 -6.93 -19.09
N LYS A 74 11.01 -6.65 -20.33
CA LYS A 74 10.20 -6.88 -21.54
C LYS A 74 10.14 -8.38 -21.84
N ILE A 75 8.95 -8.97 -21.75
CA ILE A 75 8.74 -10.42 -21.94
C ILE A 75 8.26 -10.78 -23.35
N CYS A 76 7.67 -9.82 -24.07
CA CYS A 76 7.21 -10.01 -25.45
C CYS A 76 7.66 -8.81 -26.31
N LYS A 77 8.16 -9.06 -27.52
CA LYS A 77 8.41 -8.02 -28.55
C LYS A 77 7.23 -7.84 -29.52
N THR A 78 6.14 -8.58 -29.32
CA THR A 78 4.94 -8.56 -30.18
C THR A 78 4.17 -7.24 -30.01
N PRO A 79 3.91 -6.46 -31.08
CA PRO A 79 3.31 -5.12 -30.98
C PRO A 79 1.97 -5.05 -30.24
N ASN A 80 1.14 -6.11 -30.32
CA ASN A 80 -0.24 -6.09 -29.84
C ASN A 80 -0.42 -6.49 -28.35
N ARG A 81 0.62 -6.43 -27.51
CA ARG A 81 0.54 -6.78 -26.07
C ARG A 81 0.94 -5.64 -25.15
N ARG A 82 -0.05 -5.05 -24.47
CA ARG A 82 0.12 -4.05 -23.41
C ARG A 82 0.44 -4.73 -22.06
N ILE A 83 1.64 -5.25 -21.90
CA ILE A 83 2.14 -5.66 -20.57
C ILE A 83 2.86 -4.43 -19.96
N PRO A 84 2.43 -3.89 -18.81
CA PRO A 84 3.00 -2.66 -18.26
C PRO A 84 4.50 -2.75 -17.97
N GLU A 85 5.26 -1.74 -18.37
CA GLU A 85 6.73 -1.71 -18.21
C GLU A 85 7.23 -0.84 -17.05
N LYS A 86 6.39 0.09 -16.58
CA LYS A 86 6.64 1.00 -15.46
C LYS A 86 5.61 0.76 -14.35
N ILE A 87 5.92 1.19 -13.12
CA ILE A 87 4.99 1.12 -11.97
C ILE A 87 3.63 1.72 -12.36
N LEU A 88 3.62 3.00 -12.76
CA LEU A 88 2.41 3.76 -13.16
C LEU A 88 1.73 3.27 -14.45
N GLY A 89 2.23 2.21 -15.09
CA GLY A 89 1.55 1.58 -16.23
C GLY A 89 0.59 0.46 -15.83
N HIS A 90 0.56 0.03 -14.56
CA HIS A 90 -0.30 -1.06 -14.09
C HIS A 90 -1.68 -0.54 -13.64
N ASP A 91 -2.71 -1.37 -13.81
CA ASP A 91 -4.11 -1.00 -13.55
C ASP A 91 -4.44 -0.87 -12.06
N ARG A 92 -3.70 -1.60 -11.21
CA ARG A 92 -3.87 -1.67 -9.75
C ARG A 92 -2.48 -1.61 -9.10
N ILE A 93 -2.17 -0.53 -8.40
CA ILE A 93 -0.85 -0.33 -7.79
C ILE A 93 -1.02 -0.12 -6.29
N ILE A 94 -0.23 -0.82 -5.48
CA ILE A 94 -0.19 -0.61 -4.03
C ILE A 94 1.28 -0.47 -3.59
N TRP A 95 1.58 0.61 -2.87
CA TRP A 95 2.90 0.96 -2.37
C TRP A 95 2.88 0.94 -0.84
N LEU A 96 3.82 0.22 -0.24
CA LEU A 96 3.91 0.03 1.21
C LEU A 96 5.34 0.18 1.74
N GLY A 97 5.47 0.34 3.06
CA GLY A 97 6.73 0.18 3.79
C GLY A 97 7.04 1.33 4.73
N ASP A 98 8.29 1.39 5.17
CA ASP A 98 8.82 2.50 5.98
C ASP A 98 9.14 3.69 5.07
N LEU A 99 8.14 4.54 4.85
CA LEU A 99 8.28 5.76 4.06
C LEU A 99 9.02 6.86 4.84
N ASN A 100 9.32 6.66 6.13
CA ASN A 100 10.16 7.52 6.97
C ASN A 100 9.75 9.00 7.14
N TYR A 101 8.61 9.43 6.59
CA TYR A 101 8.03 10.76 6.80
C TYR A 101 7.69 10.99 8.27
N ARG A 102 7.81 12.23 8.72
CA ARG A 102 7.73 12.63 10.14
C ARG A 102 6.60 13.61 10.39
N ILE A 103 6.33 13.88 11.66
CA ILE A 103 5.44 14.96 12.08
C ILE A 103 6.26 16.25 12.15
N ALA A 104 5.78 17.31 11.50
CA ALA A 104 6.38 18.64 11.43
C ALA A 104 6.08 19.47 12.69
N LEU A 105 6.41 18.92 13.86
CA LEU A 105 6.24 19.51 15.19
C LEU A 105 7.47 19.24 16.05
N SER A 106 7.66 20.02 17.12
CA SER A 106 8.60 19.63 18.16
C SER A 106 8.12 18.37 18.90
N TYR A 107 9.06 17.69 19.56
CA TYR A 107 8.74 16.54 20.42
C TYR A 107 7.72 16.89 21.51
N LEU A 108 7.74 18.12 22.03
CA LEU A 108 6.84 18.55 23.11
C LEU A 108 5.41 18.71 22.60
N GLU A 109 5.21 19.47 21.53
CA GLU A 109 3.89 19.65 20.89
C GLU A 109 3.32 18.29 20.45
N THR A 110 4.15 17.44 19.83
CA THR A 110 3.74 16.09 19.43
C THR A 110 3.26 15.28 20.62
N ARG A 111 3.94 15.36 21.78
CA ARG A 111 3.52 14.65 22.98
C ARG A 111 2.21 15.19 23.55
N ASN A 112 2.00 16.50 23.55
CA ASN A 112 0.76 17.10 24.04
C ASN A 112 -0.47 16.60 23.26
N HIS A 113 -0.38 16.43 21.94
CA HIS A 113 -1.47 15.83 21.15
C HIS A 113 -1.60 14.31 21.37
N LEU A 114 -0.47 13.58 21.52
CA LEU A 114 -0.49 12.14 21.88
C LEU A 114 -1.18 11.88 23.22
N GLU A 115 -0.99 12.75 24.21
CA GLU A 115 -1.63 12.67 25.55
C GLU A 115 -3.14 12.92 25.51
N ASN A 116 -3.68 13.40 24.37
CA ASN A 116 -5.11 13.66 24.16
C ASN A 116 -5.72 12.79 23.03
N ASP A 117 -4.99 11.78 22.53
CA ASP A 117 -5.36 10.96 21.36
C ASP A 117 -5.74 11.77 20.10
N ASP A 118 -5.19 12.99 19.96
CA ASP A 118 -5.54 13.96 18.90
C ASP A 118 -4.80 13.63 17.59
N TRP A 119 -5.25 12.55 16.94
CA TRP A 119 -4.69 12.06 15.68
C TRP A 119 -4.90 13.03 14.53
N ASP A 120 -6.02 13.74 14.48
CA ASP A 120 -6.32 14.64 13.37
C ASP A 120 -5.38 15.86 13.37
N ALA A 121 -5.15 16.54 14.51
CA ALA A 121 -4.19 17.65 14.55
C ALA A 121 -2.74 17.21 14.29
N LEU A 122 -2.36 15.99 14.70
CA LEU A 122 -1.07 15.40 14.37
C LEU A 122 -0.95 15.06 12.88
N LEU A 123 -2.02 14.61 12.23
CA LEU A 123 -2.07 14.33 10.79
C LEU A 123 -2.05 15.63 9.96
N GLU A 124 -2.60 16.75 10.46
CA GLU A 124 -2.38 18.10 9.87
C GLU A 124 -0.90 18.53 9.89
N LYS A 125 -0.02 17.78 10.56
CA LYS A 125 1.43 17.99 10.61
C LYS A 125 2.21 16.79 10.06
N ASP A 126 1.55 15.76 9.53
CA ASP A 126 2.23 14.65 8.86
C ASP A 126 2.86 15.12 7.54
N GLN A 127 4.18 14.96 7.40
CA GLN A 127 4.88 15.38 6.20
C GLN A 127 4.37 14.64 4.95
N LEU A 128 3.99 13.36 5.03
CA LEU A 128 3.49 12.67 3.83
C LEU A 128 2.14 13.23 3.36
N LYS A 129 1.24 13.59 4.28
CA LYS A 129 0.01 14.33 3.98
C LYS A 129 0.33 15.66 3.28
N ILE A 130 1.17 16.50 3.92
CA ILE A 130 1.53 17.84 3.43
C ILE A 130 2.19 17.78 2.04
N GLU A 131 3.14 16.87 1.81
CA GLU A 131 3.83 16.73 0.52
C GLU A 131 2.90 16.19 -0.59
N ARG A 132 1.87 15.42 -0.23
CA ARG A 132 0.85 14.92 -1.18
C ARG A 132 -0.18 15.97 -1.54
N GLU A 133 -0.68 16.73 -0.58
CA GLU A 133 -1.68 17.78 -0.79
C GLU A 133 -1.07 18.95 -1.58
N ALA A 134 0.20 19.27 -1.33
CA ALA A 134 0.97 20.20 -2.17
C ALA A 134 1.37 19.61 -3.55
N GLY A 135 1.02 18.36 -3.85
CA GLY A 135 1.29 17.69 -5.13
C GLY A 135 2.77 17.40 -5.43
N ARG A 136 3.65 17.52 -4.43
CA ARG A 136 5.11 17.36 -4.56
C ARG A 136 5.55 15.89 -4.63
N VAL A 137 4.78 14.99 -4.02
CA VAL A 137 5.01 13.53 -4.05
C VAL A 137 3.68 12.79 -4.17
N PHE A 138 3.72 11.53 -4.66
CA PHE A 138 2.55 10.63 -4.70
C PHE A 138 1.27 11.25 -5.31
N LYS A 139 1.41 12.16 -6.30
CA LYS A 139 0.28 12.80 -6.99
C LYS A 139 -0.65 11.75 -7.62
N GLY A 140 -1.94 11.83 -7.31
CA GLY A 140 -2.97 10.87 -7.76
C GLY A 140 -3.07 9.60 -6.92
N TRP A 141 -2.21 9.40 -5.91
CA TRP A 141 -2.28 8.26 -4.99
C TRP A 141 -3.21 8.52 -3.82
N LYS A 142 -3.99 7.50 -3.47
CA LYS A 142 -4.96 7.46 -2.38
C LYS A 142 -4.33 6.80 -1.16
N GLU A 143 -4.77 7.20 0.03
CA GLU A 143 -4.46 6.60 1.34
C GLU A 143 -5.73 6.69 2.19
N GLY A 144 -6.02 5.69 3.03
CA GLY A 144 -7.17 5.73 3.92
C GLY A 144 -6.94 6.67 5.11
N LYS A 145 -8.01 7.15 5.75
CA LYS A 145 -7.86 7.88 7.01
C LYS A 145 -7.22 6.97 8.07
N ILE A 146 -6.20 7.50 8.74
CA ILE A 146 -5.50 6.86 9.84
C ILE A 146 -6.31 7.12 11.12
N TYR A 147 -6.59 6.06 11.86
CA TYR A 147 -7.31 6.09 13.16
C TYR A 147 -6.49 5.40 14.26
N PHE A 148 -5.16 5.31 14.09
CA PHE A 148 -4.26 4.59 14.98
C PHE A 148 -3.03 5.45 15.33
N ALA A 149 -2.53 5.32 16.56
CA ALA A 149 -1.40 6.10 17.05
C ALA A 149 -0.10 5.88 16.23
N PRO A 150 0.82 6.87 16.20
CA PRO A 150 2.07 6.83 15.44
C PRO A 150 2.87 5.53 15.58
N THR A 151 3.35 4.98 14.46
CA THR A 151 3.93 3.62 14.36
C THR A 151 5.39 3.54 14.83
N TYR A 152 6.06 4.68 14.91
CA TYR A 152 7.46 4.85 15.28
C TYR A 152 7.58 6.00 16.29
N LYS A 153 8.58 6.08 17.19
CA LYS A 153 9.59 5.08 17.54
C LYS A 153 9.29 4.54 18.94
N TYR A 154 9.06 3.23 19.08
CA TYR A 154 8.83 2.60 20.37
C TYR A 154 10.14 2.30 21.12
N SER A 155 10.04 2.14 22.43
CA SER A 155 11.09 1.55 23.26
C SER A 155 11.07 0.03 23.12
N ASN A 156 12.22 -0.64 23.26
CA ASN A 156 12.33 -2.08 23.01
C ASN A 156 11.41 -2.89 23.95
N ASN A 157 10.58 -3.77 23.37
CA ASN A 157 9.57 -4.57 24.07
C ASN A 157 8.60 -3.73 24.96
N SER A 158 8.29 -2.49 24.58
CA SER A 158 7.42 -1.58 25.33
C SER A 158 6.52 -0.75 24.42
N ASP A 159 5.40 -0.28 24.97
CA ASP A 159 4.47 0.64 24.31
C ASP A 159 4.81 2.12 24.55
N SER A 160 5.77 2.42 25.45
CA SER A 160 6.34 3.76 25.63
C SER A 160 7.19 4.19 24.43
N TYR A 161 7.03 5.44 23.99
CA TYR A 161 7.84 6.01 22.91
C TYR A 161 9.31 6.28 23.35
N SER A 162 10.24 6.11 22.40
CA SER A 162 11.69 6.27 22.58
C SER A 162 12.09 7.73 22.86
N GLY A 163 12.08 8.11 24.13
CA GLY A 163 12.40 9.47 24.60
C GLY A 163 11.58 9.95 25.79
N GLU A 164 10.63 9.12 26.25
CA GLU A 164 9.79 9.36 27.42
C GLU A 164 10.57 9.28 28.74
N THR A 165 11.37 8.22 28.93
CA THR A 165 12.25 8.03 30.10
C THR A 165 13.57 8.79 29.95
N VAL A 166 13.65 9.99 30.55
CA VAL A 166 14.80 10.90 30.38
C VAL A 166 15.95 10.60 31.34
N THR A 167 16.85 9.70 30.96
CA THR A 167 18.18 9.52 31.61
C THR A 167 19.35 9.34 30.64
N SER A 168 19.13 9.08 29.35
CA SER A 168 20.20 8.71 28.41
C SER A 168 20.63 9.85 27.48
N LYS A 169 21.93 9.90 27.14
CA LYS A 169 22.53 10.85 26.18
C LYS A 169 22.11 10.63 24.70
N LYS A 170 21.07 9.84 24.43
CA LYS A 170 20.62 9.52 23.06
C LYS A 170 19.63 10.57 22.57
N LYS A 171 19.73 11.00 21.30
CA LYS A 171 18.77 11.93 20.68
C LYS A 171 17.35 11.36 20.77
N ARG A 172 16.46 12.08 21.46
CA ARG A 172 15.00 11.82 21.48
C ARG A 172 14.47 11.87 20.05
N ARG A 173 13.54 10.97 19.71
CA ARG A 173 12.91 10.91 18.38
C ARG A 173 11.44 11.31 18.52
N THR A 174 10.94 12.10 17.57
CA THR A 174 9.54 12.50 17.55
C THR A 174 8.70 11.33 17.03
N PRO A 175 7.61 10.94 17.70
CA PRO A 175 6.73 9.91 17.16
C PRO A 175 6.17 10.27 15.78
N ALA A 176 6.02 9.28 14.90
CA ALA A 176 5.60 9.47 13.52
C ALA A 176 4.95 8.23 12.90
N TRP A 177 4.09 8.45 11.91
CA TRP A 177 3.59 7.40 11.00
C TRP A 177 4.59 7.18 9.87
N CYS A 178 5.71 6.53 10.21
CA CYS A 178 6.74 6.13 9.25
C CYS A 178 6.24 5.02 8.31
N ASP A 179 5.43 4.09 8.83
CA ASP A 179 4.95 2.90 8.13
C ASP A 179 3.60 3.18 7.46
N ARG A 180 3.53 3.08 6.13
CA ARG A 180 2.38 3.55 5.33
C ARG A 180 2.00 2.59 4.21
N ILE A 181 0.75 2.66 3.75
CA ILE A 181 0.20 1.88 2.63
C ILE A 181 -0.71 2.78 1.78
N LEU A 182 -0.30 3.03 0.53
CA LEU A 182 -0.99 3.89 -0.44
C LEU A 182 -1.33 3.11 -1.73
N TRP A 183 -2.32 3.55 -2.48
CA TRP A 183 -2.69 2.92 -3.75
C TRP A 183 -2.93 3.91 -4.89
N HIS A 184 -2.83 3.41 -6.13
CA HIS A 184 -3.09 4.15 -7.35
C HIS A 184 -3.79 3.26 -8.38
N GLY A 185 -4.65 3.89 -9.18
CA GLY A 185 -5.60 3.21 -10.06
C GLY A 185 -7.02 3.23 -9.51
N ASP A 186 -7.96 2.80 -10.36
CA ASP A 186 -9.38 2.70 -10.05
C ASP A 186 -9.76 1.26 -9.68
N GLY A 187 -11.02 1.03 -9.31
CA GLY A 187 -11.48 -0.30 -8.88
C GLY A 187 -10.78 -0.84 -7.62
N ILE A 188 -10.19 0.02 -6.79
CA ILE A 188 -9.57 -0.32 -5.50
C ILE A 188 -10.32 0.41 -4.38
N ALA A 189 -10.98 -0.37 -3.51
CA ALA A 189 -11.54 0.10 -2.25
C ALA A 189 -10.70 -0.44 -1.07
N GLN A 190 -10.31 0.43 -0.13
CA GLN A 190 -9.69 -0.02 1.11
C GLN A 190 -10.79 -0.35 2.12
N LEU A 191 -10.80 -1.58 2.62
CA LEU A 191 -11.75 -2.05 3.64
C LEU A 191 -11.23 -1.83 5.06
N SER A 192 -9.91 -1.83 5.28
CA SER A 192 -9.32 -1.49 6.58
C SER A 192 -7.91 -0.93 6.46
N TYR A 193 -7.52 -0.14 7.46
CA TYR A 193 -6.17 0.38 7.67
C TYR A 193 -5.91 0.43 9.17
N ILE A 194 -5.03 -0.44 9.68
CA ILE A 194 -4.85 -0.67 11.13
C ILE A 194 -3.38 -0.82 11.52
N ARG A 195 -3.06 -0.50 12.77
CA ARG A 195 -1.80 -0.86 13.44
C ARG A 195 -1.93 -2.22 14.10
N GLY A 196 -0.84 -2.97 14.21
CA GLY A 196 -0.73 -4.18 15.02
C GLY A 196 0.25 -4.02 16.21
N GLU A 197 -0.08 -4.62 17.35
CA GLU A 197 0.61 -4.38 18.63
C GLU A 197 1.89 -5.21 18.88
N SER A 198 2.58 -5.58 17.81
CA SER A 198 3.81 -6.37 17.92
C SER A 198 4.97 -5.52 18.46
N ARG A 199 5.52 -5.93 19.61
CA ARG A 199 6.61 -5.22 20.31
C ARG A 199 8.03 -5.70 19.93
N PHE A 200 8.17 -6.57 18.92
CA PHE A 200 9.46 -7.10 18.44
C PHE A 200 10.33 -6.08 17.70
N SER A 201 9.83 -4.86 17.47
CA SER A 201 10.54 -3.78 16.79
C SER A 201 10.24 -2.44 17.46
N ASP A 202 11.08 -1.44 17.17
CA ASP A 202 10.81 -0.04 17.46
C ASP A 202 9.77 0.58 16.50
N HIS A 203 9.32 -0.19 15.51
CA HIS A 203 8.12 0.05 14.70
C HIS A 203 6.97 -0.87 15.14
N ARG A 204 5.73 -0.39 15.03
CA ARG A 204 4.52 -1.22 15.07
C ARG A 204 4.11 -1.59 13.64
N PRO A 205 3.80 -2.87 13.34
CA PRO A 205 3.26 -3.28 12.05
C PRO A 205 2.04 -2.47 11.62
N VAL A 206 1.91 -2.19 10.33
CA VAL A 206 0.72 -1.58 9.73
C VAL A 206 0.14 -2.55 8.71
N CYS A 207 -1.17 -2.80 8.81
CA CYS A 207 -1.90 -3.70 7.94
C CYS A 207 -3.01 -2.96 7.18
N ALA A 208 -3.27 -3.39 5.96
CA ALA A 208 -4.39 -2.93 5.17
C ALA A 208 -5.08 -4.10 4.45
N VAL A 209 -6.39 -3.98 4.29
CA VAL A 209 -7.20 -4.88 3.48
C VAL A 209 -7.80 -4.08 2.33
N PHE A 210 -7.65 -4.58 1.11
CA PHE A 210 -8.24 -4.00 -0.10
C PHE A 210 -9.20 -4.97 -0.76
N MET A 211 -10.29 -4.45 -1.28
CA MET A 211 -11.18 -5.11 -2.24
C MET A 211 -10.91 -4.52 -3.62
N VAL A 212 -10.49 -5.37 -4.56
CA VAL A 212 -10.01 -4.92 -5.87
C VAL A 212 -10.72 -5.61 -7.02
N GLU A 213 -11.24 -4.80 -7.93
CA GLU A 213 -11.92 -5.21 -9.15
C GLU A 213 -10.92 -5.78 -10.16
N VAL A 214 -11.24 -6.96 -10.71
CA VAL A 214 -10.47 -7.67 -11.73
C VAL A 214 -11.31 -7.96 -12.97
N GLY A 215 -10.84 -7.50 -14.12
CA GLY A 215 -11.44 -7.77 -15.43
C GLY A 215 -11.21 -9.21 -15.87
N VAL A 216 -12.29 -9.97 -15.99
CA VAL A 216 -12.27 -11.33 -16.54
C VAL A 216 -12.37 -11.24 -18.06
N SER A 217 -11.36 -11.77 -18.76
CA SER A 217 -11.41 -11.96 -20.21
C SER A 217 -12.34 -13.14 -20.53
N ASP A 218 -13.62 -12.87 -20.80
CA ASP A 218 -14.55 -13.89 -21.30
C ASP A 218 -13.96 -14.59 -22.55
N GLY A 219 -13.98 -15.92 -22.54
CA GLY A 219 -13.35 -16.76 -23.55
C GLY A 219 -14.05 -16.75 -24.91
N ARG A 220 -15.18 -16.05 -25.03
CA ARG A 220 -15.98 -15.92 -26.25
C ARG A 220 -15.25 -15.08 -27.29
N LEU A 221 -14.47 -15.75 -28.13
CA LEU A 221 -14.08 -15.26 -29.46
C LEU A 221 -15.31 -14.70 -30.17
N LYS A 222 -15.41 -13.36 -30.28
CA LYS A 222 -16.44 -12.69 -31.08
C LYS A 222 -16.18 -12.97 -32.56
N LYS A 223 -16.71 -14.10 -33.04
CA LYS A 223 -16.76 -14.47 -34.46
C LYS A 223 -17.48 -13.33 -35.19
N GLY A 224 -16.75 -12.64 -36.06
CA GLY A 224 -17.16 -11.32 -36.53
C GLY A 224 -18.42 -11.32 -37.38
N MET A 225 -19.28 -10.33 -37.17
CA MET A 225 -20.24 -9.83 -38.15
C MET A 225 -20.09 -8.31 -38.22
N SER A 226 -20.19 -7.75 -39.42
CA SER A 226 -19.68 -6.43 -39.75
C SER A 226 -20.76 -5.43 -40.16
N THR A 227 -20.89 -4.35 -39.38
CA THR A 227 -21.41 -3.02 -39.81
C THR A 227 -22.89 -2.94 -40.25
N PRO A 228 -23.53 -1.75 -40.38
CA PRO A 228 -23.00 -0.39 -40.29
C PRO A 228 -23.72 0.60 -39.32
N ASN A 229 -23.09 1.77 -39.18
CA ASN A 229 -23.56 3.07 -38.67
C ASN A 229 -25.05 3.28 -38.30
N MET A 230 -25.26 3.82 -37.09
CA MET A 230 -26.17 4.96 -36.86
C MET A 230 -25.46 6.03 -36.00
N LYS A 231 -25.95 7.28 -36.04
CA LYS A 231 -25.45 8.44 -35.29
C LYS A 231 -26.53 8.93 -34.31
N VAL A 232 -26.11 9.84 -33.40
CA VAL A 232 -26.95 10.64 -32.48
C VAL A 232 -27.48 9.82 -31.28
N GLY A 233 -27.55 10.35 -30.05
CA GLY A 233 -27.30 11.73 -29.60
C GLY A 233 -26.57 11.83 -28.25
N VAL A 234 -26.41 13.07 -27.78
CA VAL A 234 -25.86 13.40 -26.46
C VAL A 234 -27.02 13.73 -25.54
N GLU A 235 -27.10 13.09 -24.37
CA GLU A 235 -27.68 13.75 -23.19
C GLU A 235 -26.99 13.25 -21.90
N GLU A 236 -27.03 14.12 -20.91
CA GLU A 236 -26.27 14.10 -19.66
C GLU A 236 -27.06 13.41 -18.54
N LEU A 237 -26.48 12.40 -17.88
CA LEU A 237 -26.91 11.97 -16.54
C LEU A 237 -25.70 11.58 -15.68
N LEU A 238 -25.49 12.35 -14.61
CA LEU A 238 -24.47 12.10 -13.59
C LEU A 238 -24.94 11.00 -12.63
N PRO A 239 -24.05 10.08 -12.18
CA PRO A 239 -24.35 9.21 -11.04
C PRO A 239 -24.45 10.04 -9.74
N PRO A 240 -25.45 9.82 -8.88
CA PRO A 240 -25.56 10.54 -7.61
C PRO A 240 -24.47 10.14 -6.61
N SER A 241 -24.24 11.01 -5.63
CA SER A 241 -23.23 10.84 -4.58
C SER A 241 -23.54 9.68 -3.61
N THR A 242 -22.48 9.13 -3.02
CA THR A 242 -22.51 8.30 -1.79
C THR A 242 -23.31 6.99 -1.88
N SER A 243 -22.81 6.01 -2.65
CA SER A 243 -23.27 4.62 -2.55
C SER A 243 -22.47 3.82 -1.50
N TYR A 244 -23.06 3.66 -0.32
CA TYR A 244 -22.65 2.64 0.66
C TYR A 244 -23.20 1.29 0.18
N TYR A 245 -22.32 0.33 -0.16
CA TYR A 245 -22.76 -1.00 -0.62
C TYR A 245 -22.78 -1.99 0.56
N PRO A 246 -23.94 -2.61 0.88
CA PRO A 246 -24.00 -3.68 1.87
C PRO A 246 -23.16 -4.89 1.45
N ILE A 247 -22.51 -5.52 2.44
CA ILE A 247 -21.61 -6.67 2.23
C ILE A 247 -22.36 -7.85 1.58
N GLU A 248 -23.62 -8.06 1.96
CA GLU A 248 -24.47 -9.17 1.50
C GLU A 248 -24.71 -9.13 -0.02
N THR A 249 -24.90 -7.95 -0.60
CA THR A 249 -25.12 -7.78 -2.06
C THR A 249 -23.88 -8.09 -2.93
N MET A 250 -22.70 -8.32 -2.34
CA MET A 250 -21.47 -8.56 -3.10
C MET A 250 -21.18 -10.03 -3.41
N GLN A 251 -21.90 -11.00 -2.81
CA GLN A 251 -21.62 -12.44 -3.00
C GLN A 251 -21.82 -12.94 -4.45
N TYR A 252 -22.54 -12.23 -5.31
CA TYR A 252 -22.90 -12.70 -6.65
C TYR A 252 -22.00 -12.22 -7.80
N ASN A 253 -21.00 -11.37 -7.56
CA ASN A 253 -20.12 -10.85 -8.63
C ASN A 253 -18.67 -11.36 -8.51
N SER A 254 -18.32 -12.32 -9.38
CA SER A 254 -17.03 -13.02 -9.45
C SER A 254 -15.83 -12.18 -9.96
N HIS A 255 -15.85 -10.88 -9.67
CA HIS A 255 -14.94 -9.87 -10.24
C HIS A 255 -14.14 -9.11 -9.17
N TRP A 256 -14.17 -9.55 -7.91
CA TRP A 256 -13.47 -8.89 -6.80
C TRP A 256 -12.52 -9.86 -6.10
N ILE A 257 -11.32 -9.36 -5.75
CA ILE A 257 -10.37 -10.08 -4.88
C ILE A 257 -10.05 -9.28 -3.63
N GLN A 258 -9.88 -9.98 -2.51
CA GLN A 258 -9.45 -9.40 -1.24
C GLN A 258 -7.92 -9.56 -1.09
N ILE A 259 -7.23 -8.45 -0.83
CA ILE A 259 -5.77 -8.39 -0.71
C ILE A 259 -5.40 -7.94 0.71
N PHE A 260 -4.60 -8.76 1.39
CA PHE A 260 -4.05 -8.46 2.70
C PHE A 260 -2.60 -7.99 2.55
N ILE A 261 -2.26 -6.87 3.18
CA ILE A 261 -0.91 -6.30 3.17
C ILE A 261 -0.52 -5.97 4.60
N GLY A 262 0.73 -6.27 4.96
CA GLY A 262 1.29 -5.93 6.28
C GLY A 262 2.75 -5.50 6.16
N THR A 263 3.13 -4.42 6.85
CA THR A 263 4.54 -4.04 7.04
C THR A 263 5.10 -4.70 8.30
N THR A 264 6.31 -5.26 8.22
CA THR A 264 7.03 -5.75 9.41
C THR A 264 8.51 -5.40 9.29
N ARG A 265 9.05 -4.68 10.26
CA ARG A 265 10.49 -4.41 10.35
C ARG A 265 11.16 -5.48 11.19
N GLY A 266 11.97 -6.34 10.58
CA GLY A 266 12.82 -7.28 11.32
C GLY A 266 13.75 -6.52 12.25
N GLY A 267 13.64 -6.77 13.56
CA GLY A 267 14.56 -6.21 14.55
C GLY A 267 15.99 -6.71 14.33
N GLY A 268 16.99 -5.89 14.66
CA GLY A 268 18.42 -6.24 14.51
C GLY A 268 18.95 -7.31 15.49
N GLY A 269 18.07 -8.13 16.06
CA GLY A 269 18.42 -9.29 16.89
C GLY A 269 18.37 -10.57 16.04
N GLY A 270 19.37 -11.44 16.19
CA GLY A 270 19.54 -12.59 15.32
C GLY A 270 18.47 -13.68 15.50
N GLY A 271 17.94 -14.17 14.38
CA GLY A 271 17.38 -15.51 14.22
C GLY A 271 16.19 -15.89 15.09
N HIS A 272 14.97 -15.76 14.55
CA HIS A 272 14.01 -16.86 14.32
C HIS A 272 12.76 -16.27 13.65
N GLY A 273 12.61 -16.47 12.33
CA GLY A 273 11.42 -16.01 11.60
C GLY A 273 10.24 -16.94 11.84
N ASN A 274 9.06 -16.40 12.17
CA ASN A 274 7.84 -17.20 12.18
C ASN A 274 6.59 -16.39 11.78
N LYS A 275 5.53 -17.14 11.49
CA LYS A 275 4.36 -16.75 10.70
C LYS A 275 3.49 -15.68 11.36
N CYS A 276 2.72 -14.94 10.54
CA CYS A 276 1.55 -14.20 11.01
C CYS A 276 0.59 -15.15 11.77
N PRO A 277 -0.16 -14.65 12.77
CA PRO A 277 -1.23 -15.43 13.38
C PRO A 277 -2.27 -15.81 12.33
N LYS A 278 -2.83 -17.01 12.46
CA LYS A 278 -4.08 -17.35 11.76
C LYS A 278 -5.24 -16.69 12.50
N ASN A 279 -6.20 -16.16 11.75
CA ASN A 279 -7.55 -15.93 12.28
C ASN A 279 -8.32 -17.25 12.22
N ASP A 280 -8.07 -18.15 13.18
CA ASP A 280 -8.88 -19.35 13.39
C ASP A 280 -10.18 -18.91 14.11
N ASN A 281 -11.13 -18.33 13.37
CA ASN A 281 -12.51 -18.03 13.81
C ASN A 281 -13.40 -17.59 12.62
N PHE A 282 -13.81 -18.55 11.78
CA PHE A 282 -14.96 -18.46 10.88
C PHE A 282 -15.26 -19.87 10.34
N ASP A 283 -16.05 -20.66 11.09
CA ASP A 283 -16.78 -21.85 10.63
C ASP A 283 -17.61 -22.39 11.82
N SER A 284 -18.84 -21.89 12.00
CA SER A 284 -19.80 -22.42 12.97
C SER A 284 -21.25 -22.07 12.58
N GLU A 285 -21.80 -22.82 11.64
CA GLU A 285 -23.22 -22.80 11.25
C GLU A 285 -23.63 -24.23 10.80
N PRO A 286 -24.93 -24.60 10.75
CA PRO A 286 -25.53 -25.23 11.93
C PRO A 286 -26.09 -26.64 11.66
N THR A 287 -26.46 -27.33 12.73
CA THR A 287 -27.34 -28.53 12.76
C THR A 287 -28.29 -28.45 13.95
#